data_AF-K5BDB9-F1
#
_entry.id   AF-K5BDB9-F1
#
_cell.length_a   1.000
_cell.length_b   1.000
_cell.length_c   1.000
_cell.angle_alpha   90.00
_cell.angle_beta   90.00
_cell.angle_gamma   90.00
#
_symmetry.space_group_name_H-M   'P 1'
#
loop_
_entity.id
_entity.type
_entity.pdbx_description
1 polymer ?
#
loop_
_entity_poly.entity_id
_entity_poly.type
_entity_poly.pdbx_seq_one_letter_code
_entity_poly.pdbx_strand_id
1 'polypeptide(L)'
;MDDPRHLRLRNIVSRAFTPRVVARTEAAVRDRARRLIRQMIEAHPDGRGELVGDLAGPLPLQVICDMMGIPEDDHQQVFAWTNKASGTPTSPRTTANSSGRQPISAPTR
;
A
#
# COMPACT_ATOMS: atom_id res chain seq x y z
N MET A 1 -19.39 0.48 -14.89
CA MET A 1 -19.25 0.09 -16.31
C MET A 1 -19.81 -1.30 -16.40
N ASP A 2 -20.72 -1.53 -17.35
CA ASP A 2 -21.50 -2.77 -17.40
C ASP A 2 -21.03 -3.68 -18.54
N ASP A 3 -21.51 -4.92 -18.52
CA ASP A 3 -21.29 -5.86 -19.61
C ASP A 3 -22.05 -5.44 -20.87
N PRO A 4 -21.53 -5.73 -22.08
CA PRO A 4 -20.37 -6.58 -22.40
C PRO A 4 -19.01 -5.86 -22.40
N ARG A 5 -18.99 -4.54 -22.16
CA ARG A 5 -17.77 -3.73 -22.27
C ARG A 5 -16.78 -4.05 -21.14
N HIS A 6 -17.27 -4.22 -19.91
CA HIS A 6 -16.44 -4.59 -18.77
C HIS A 6 -15.75 -5.94 -18.98
N LEU A 7 -16.47 -6.98 -19.41
CA LEU A 7 -15.89 -8.29 -19.71
C LEU A 7 -14.76 -8.24 -20.76
N ARG A 8 -14.93 -7.46 -21.83
CA ARG A 8 -13.89 -7.31 -22.88
C ARG A 8 -12.59 -6.73 -22.31
N LEU A 9 -12.69 -5.68 -21.49
CA LEU A 9 -11.52 -5.06 -20.86
C LEU A 9 -10.89 -5.99 -19.81
N ARG A 10 -11.72 -6.63 -18.98
CA ARG A 10 -11.27 -7.58 -17.96
C ARG A 10 -10.47 -8.72 -18.59
N ASN A 11 -10.91 -9.26 -19.73
CA ASN A 11 -10.24 -10.37 -20.40
C ASN A 11 -8.81 -10.03 -20.88
N ILE A 12 -8.51 -8.77 -21.17
CA ILE A 12 -7.17 -8.32 -21.58
C ILE A 12 -6.18 -8.51 -20.42
N VAL A 13 -6.57 -8.12 -19.21
CA VAL A 13 -5.66 -8.11 -18.04
C VAL A 13 -5.73 -9.40 -17.21
N SER A 14 -6.82 -10.16 -17.29
CA SER A 14 -7.08 -11.31 -16.40
C SER A 14 -5.99 -12.38 -16.40
N ARG A 15 -5.27 -12.54 -17.52
CA ARG A 15 -4.15 -13.50 -17.61
C ARG A 15 -2.99 -13.17 -16.66
N ALA A 16 -2.77 -11.89 -16.38
CA ALA A 16 -1.75 -11.43 -15.45
C ALA A 16 -2.13 -11.66 -13.97
N PHE A 17 -3.42 -11.86 -13.68
CA PHE A 17 -3.95 -12.05 -12.33
C PHE A 17 -4.41 -13.49 -12.06
N THR A 18 -3.89 -14.46 -12.81
CA THR A 18 -4.19 -15.88 -12.53
C THR A 18 -3.47 -16.35 -11.26
N PRO A 19 -4.02 -17.32 -10.51
CA PRO A 19 -3.39 -17.83 -9.28
C PRO A 19 -1.94 -18.28 -9.50
N ARG A 20 -1.65 -18.88 -10.65
CA ARG A 20 -0.30 -19.32 -11.03
C ARG A 20 0.68 -18.15 -11.20
N VAL A 21 0.23 -17.03 -11.78
CA VAL A 21 1.08 -15.84 -11.97
C VAL A 21 1.30 -15.13 -10.63
N VAL A 22 0.26 -14.99 -9.83
CA VAL A 22 0.37 -14.41 -8.47
C VAL A 22 1.28 -15.26 -7.57
N ALA A 23 1.24 -16.59 -7.66
CA ALA A 23 2.15 -17.44 -6.90
C ALA A 23 3.64 -17.18 -7.25
N ARG A 24 3.94 -16.80 -8.50
CA ARG A 24 5.31 -16.48 -8.92
C ARG A 24 5.82 -15.16 -8.36
N THR A 25 4.92 -14.25 -7.95
CA THR A 25 5.31 -12.97 -7.35
C THR A 25 5.55 -13.07 -5.84
N GLU A 26 5.25 -14.21 -5.20
CA GLU A 26 5.38 -14.41 -3.75
C GLU A 26 6.78 -14.02 -3.23
N ALA A 27 7.84 -14.49 -3.90
CA ALA A 27 9.22 -14.21 -3.47
C ALA A 27 9.52 -12.71 -3.49
N ALA A 28 9.10 -12.02 -4.55
CA ALA A 28 9.27 -10.58 -4.68
C ALA A 28 8.47 -9.82 -3.61
N VAL A 29 7.22 -10.21 -3.37
CA VAL A 29 6.35 -9.62 -2.33
C VAL A 29 6.99 -9.78 -0.94
N ARG A 30 7.48 -10.98 -0.62
CA ARG A 30 8.14 -11.24 0.67
C ARG A 30 9.40 -10.40 0.85
N ASP A 31 10.21 -10.29 -0.18
CA ASP A 31 11.43 -9.50 -0.15
C ASP A 31 11.12 -8.01 0.04
N ARG A 32 10.10 -7.49 -0.65
CA ARG A 32 9.58 -6.13 -0.47
C ARG A 32 9.10 -5.87 0.96
N ALA A 33 8.27 -6.77 1.49
CA ALA A 33 7.75 -6.66 2.85
C ALA A 33 8.90 -6.64 3.88
N ARG A 34 9.92 -7.48 3.71
CA ARG A 34 11.11 -7.48 4.57
C ARG A 34 11.87 -6.16 4.51
N ARG A 35 12.04 -5.57 3.32
CA ARG A 35 12.71 -4.27 3.17
C ARG A 35 11.93 -3.15 3.86
N LEU A 36 10.62 -3.08 3.66
CA LEU A 36 9.77 -2.07 4.28
C LEU A 36 9.77 -2.20 5.81
N ILE A 37 9.67 -3.41 6.35
CA ILE A 37 9.76 -3.65 7.79
C ILE A 37 11.13 -3.22 8.33
N ARG A 38 12.22 -3.53 7.63
CA ARG A 38 13.57 -3.10 8.04
C ARG A 38 13.70 -1.58 8.06
N GLN A 39 13.17 -0.90 7.03
CA GLN A 39 13.16 0.56 6.96
C GLN A 39 12.31 1.17 8.08
N MET A 40 11.17 0.57 8.40
CA MET A 40 10.31 0.99 9.51
C MET A 40 11.03 0.85 10.86
N ILE A 41 11.75 -0.25 11.11
CA ILE A 41 12.52 -0.45 12.34
C ILE A 41 13.64 0.60 12.45
N GLU A 42 14.35 0.88 11.36
CA GLU A 42 15.43 1.87 11.33
C GLU A 42 14.91 3.30 11.55
N ALA A 43 13.74 3.63 10.98
CA ALA A 43 13.12 4.95 11.11
C ALA A 43 12.56 5.20 12.53
N HIS A 44 12.23 4.14 13.28
CA HIS A 44 11.54 4.23 14.57
C HIS A 44 12.31 3.49 15.69
N PRO A 45 13.46 4.02 16.14
CA PRO A 45 14.30 3.38 17.15
C PRO A 45 13.67 3.34 18.56
N ASP A 46 12.61 4.10 18.81
CA ASP A 46 11.82 4.07 20.04
C ASP A 46 10.84 2.87 20.11
N GLY A 47 10.80 2.05 19.05
CA GLY A 47 9.93 0.89 18.93
C GLY A 47 8.49 1.22 18.52
N ARG A 48 8.21 2.45 18.04
CA ARG A 48 6.86 2.88 17.63
C ARG A 48 6.80 3.11 16.12
N GLY A 49 6.11 2.26 15.37
CA GLY A 49 5.98 2.39 13.91
C GLY A 49 4.63 2.94 13.43
N GLU A 50 4.61 3.50 12.21
CA GLU A 50 3.40 3.93 11.52
C GLU A 50 3.04 2.93 10.41
N LEU A 51 2.16 1.97 10.71
CA LEU A 51 1.93 0.82 9.84
C LEU A 51 1.36 1.18 8.46
N VAL A 52 0.54 2.23 8.34
CA VAL A 52 -0.19 2.54 7.11
C VAL A 52 0.76 3.13 6.08
N GLY A 53 1.51 4.16 6.42
CA GLY A 53 2.47 4.82 5.54
C GLY A 53 3.77 4.04 5.38
N ASP A 54 4.25 3.34 6.40
CA ASP A 54 5.54 2.62 6.32
C ASP A 54 5.42 1.23 5.68
N LEU A 55 4.24 0.60 5.70
CA LEU A 55 4.06 -0.76 5.19
C LEU A 55 2.81 -0.95 4.32
N ALA A 56 1.61 -0.68 4.85
CA ALA A 56 0.36 -1.11 4.23
C ALA A 56 0.06 -0.38 2.91
N GLY A 57 0.44 0.89 2.79
CA GLY A 57 0.38 1.69 1.57
C GLY A 57 1.43 1.30 0.54
N PRO A 58 2.74 1.32 0.88
CA PRO A 58 3.80 1.10 -0.12
C PRO A 58 3.84 -0.34 -0.65
N LEU A 59 3.56 -1.36 0.17
CA LEU A 59 3.68 -2.76 -0.24
C LEU A 59 2.80 -3.12 -1.46
N PRO A 60 1.46 -2.94 -1.45
CA PRO A 60 0.62 -3.30 -2.59
C PRO A 60 0.93 -2.46 -3.83
N LEU A 61 1.32 -1.20 -3.64
CA LEU A 61 1.67 -0.31 -4.76
C LEU A 61 2.95 -0.80 -5.48
N GLN A 62 3.98 -1.16 -4.73
CA GLN A 62 5.21 -1.67 -5.34
C GLN A 62 4.96 -2.99 -6.08
N VAL A 63 4.12 -3.88 -5.51
CA VAL A 63 3.76 -5.15 -6.16
C VAL A 63 3.02 -4.93 -7.47
N ILE A 64 2.06 -4.00 -7.54
CA ILE A 64 1.36 -3.71 -8.80
C ILE A 64 2.29 -3.04 -9.82
N CYS A 65 3.21 -2.16 -9.37
CA CYS A 65 4.19 -1.54 -10.25
C CYS A 65 5.11 -2.58 -10.90
N ASP A 66 5.56 -3.58 -10.14
CA ASP A 66 6.33 -4.70 -10.68
C ASP A 66 5.53 -5.51 -11.71
N MET A 67 4.27 -5.82 -11.40
CA MET A 67 3.39 -6.56 -12.32
C MET A 67 3.14 -5.80 -13.63
N MET A 68 3.17 -4.47 -13.58
CA MET A 68 3.04 -3.58 -14.73
C MET A 68 4.38 -3.35 -15.46
N GLY A 69 5.50 -3.84 -14.92
CA GLY A 69 6.84 -3.65 -15.49
C GLY A 69 7.39 -2.24 -15.31
N ILE A 70 6.91 -1.49 -14.31
CA ILE A 70 7.36 -0.13 -14.02
C ILE A 70 8.71 -0.19 -13.29
N PRO A 71 9.75 0.54 -13.76
CA PRO A 71 11.04 0.62 -13.08
C PRO A 71 10.91 1.12 -11.64
N GLU A 72 11.75 0.61 -10.72
CA GLU A 72 11.67 0.93 -9.29
C GLU A 72 11.83 2.44 -9.00
N ASP A 73 12.63 3.14 -9.80
CA ASP A 73 12.85 4.59 -9.70
C ASP A 73 11.55 5.40 -9.88
N ASP A 74 10.58 4.87 -10.63
CA ASP A 74 9.31 5.53 -10.91
C ASP A 74 8.23 5.21 -9.85
N HIS A 75 8.46 4.23 -8.96
CA HIS A 75 7.44 3.75 -8.01
C HIS A 75 6.97 4.85 -7.06
N GLN A 76 7.86 5.72 -6.61
CA GLN A 76 7.49 6.84 -5.74
C GLN A 76 6.58 7.85 -6.45
N GLN A 77 6.80 8.08 -7.74
CA GLN A 77 5.98 8.99 -8.51
C GLN A 77 4.58 8.40 -8.75
N VAL A 78 4.51 7.10 -9.06
CA VAL A 78 3.23 6.38 -9.15
C VAL A 78 2.48 6.42 -7.82
N PHE A 79 3.17 6.24 -6.68
CA PHE A 79 2.56 6.33 -5.35
C PHE A 79 1.89 7.69 -5.12
N ALA A 80 2.61 8.77 -5.43
CA ALA A 80 2.11 10.13 -5.26
C ALA A 80 0.87 10.38 -6.13
N TRP A 81 0.87 9.90 -7.37
CA TRP A 81 -0.29 9.99 -8.27
C TRP A 81 -1.47 9.17 -7.78
N THR A 82 -1.25 7.94 -7.32
CA THR A 82 -2.30 7.06 -6.80
C THR A 82 -2.96 7.66 -5.56
N ASN A 83 -2.19 8.16 -4.59
CA ASN A 83 -2.74 8.81 -3.39
C ASN A 83 -3.58 10.04 -3.74
N LYS A 84 -3.07 10.88 -4.67
CA LYS A 84 -3.81 12.04 -5.15
C LYS A 84 -5.11 11.65 -5.86
N ALA A 85 -5.10 10.58 -6.65
CA ALA A 85 -6.28 10.09 -7.37
C ALA A 85 -7.33 9.44 -6.46
N SER A 86 -6.88 8.71 -5.43
CA SER A 86 -7.76 8.03 -4.46
C SER A 86 -8.39 8.99 -3.44
N GLY A 87 -7.98 10.27 -3.42
CA GLY A 87 -8.43 11.23 -2.42
C GLY A 87 -7.99 10.89 -1.00
N THR A 88 -7.10 9.91 -0.86
CA THR A 88 -6.47 9.58 0.41
C THR A 88 -5.42 10.65 0.68
N PRO A 89 -5.57 11.48 1.74
CA PRO A 89 -4.52 12.43 2.07
C PRO A 89 -3.23 11.63 2.29
N THR A 90 -2.19 11.97 1.52
CA THR A 90 -0.82 11.56 1.82
C THR A 90 -0.62 11.92 3.28
N SER A 91 -0.60 10.93 4.20
CA SER A 91 -0.28 11.22 5.59
C SER A 91 1.12 11.82 5.54
N PRO A 92 1.25 13.14 5.75
CA PRO A 92 2.58 13.73 5.85
C PRO A 92 3.12 13.11 7.12
N ARG A 93 4.23 12.35 7.04
CA ARG A 93 5.02 11.82 8.17
C ARG A 93 4.48 12.35 9.48
N THR A 94 3.76 11.54 10.26
CA THR A 94 3.02 11.98 11.45
C THR A 94 3.95 12.71 12.42
N THR A 95 4.17 14.00 12.17
CA THR A 95 4.71 14.99 13.06
C THR A 95 3.51 15.55 13.77
N ALA A 96 3.16 14.95 14.92
CA ALA A 96 2.68 15.66 16.09
C ALA A 96 2.22 14.67 17.15
N ASN A 97 3.09 14.48 18.14
CA ASN A 97 2.62 14.56 19.52
C ASN A 97 1.89 15.90 19.70
N SER A 98 0.58 15.88 19.93
CA SER A 98 -0.08 16.79 20.89
C SER A 98 -1.55 16.40 21.09
N SER A 99 -1.86 16.03 22.34
CA SER A 99 -3.10 16.36 23.06
C SER A 99 -4.45 16.07 22.39
N GLY A 100 -5.07 14.96 22.80
CA GLY A 100 -6.47 14.68 22.50
C GLY A 100 -6.96 13.37 23.09
N ARG A 101 -6.79 13.19 24.41
CA ARG A 101 -7.41 12.10 25.16
C ARG A 101 -8.93 12.31 25.14
N GLN A 102 -9.61 11.77 24.13
CA GLN A 102 -11.08 11.65 24.15
C GLN A 102 -11.42 10.51 25.13
N PRO A 103 -12.12 10.78 26.25
CA PRO A 103 -12.50 9.73 27.17
C PRO A 103 -13.59 8.87 26.52
N ILE A 104 -13.33 7.57 26.45
CA ILE A 104 -14.35 6.54 26.23
C ILE A 104 -15.43 6.67 27.31
N SER A 105 -16.57 7.24 26.94
CA SER A 105 -17.77 7.25 27.77
C SER A 105 -18.28 5.82 27.91
N ALA A 106 -18.25 5.30 29.14
CA ALA A 106 -18.83 4.01 29.50
C ALA A 106 -20.37 4.03 29.29
N PRO A 107 -20.98 2.91 28.88
CA PRO A 107 -22.44 2.83 28.78
C PRO A 107 -23.05 2.79 30.18
N THR A 108 -23.86 3.79 30.49
CA THR A 108 -24.76 3.77 31.66
C THR A 108 -25.93 2.83 31.36
N ARG A 109 -26.02 1.80 32.21
CA ARG A 109 -27.15 0.94 32.59
C ARG A 109 -28.47 1.01 31.81
#